data_AF-A0A2R4WYN0-F1
#
_entry.id   AF-A0A2R4WYN0-F1
#
_cell.length_a   1.000
_cell.length_b   1.000
_cell.length_c   1.000
_cell.angle_alpha   90.00
_cell.angle_beta   90.00
_cell.angle_gamma   90.00
#
_symmetry.space_group_name_H-M   'P 1'
#
loop_
_entity.id
_entity.type
_entity.pdbx_description
1 polymer ?
#
loop_
_entity_poly.entity_id
_entity_poly.type
_entity_poly.pdbx_seq_one_letter_code
_entity_poly.pdbx_strand_id
1 'polypeptide(L)'
;MAQSDTTPDGNDEKVNLRLPKDFLADLDEQWQEQGYNSRSEFMREALRDAVHGTRLSTQTLEDLLVSHRQFEDGQTVSAQEARERFGTDE
;
A
#
# COMPACT_ATOMS: atom_id res chain seq x y z
N MET A 1 -13.48 -23.21 -1.05
CA MET A 1 -13.45 -21.95 -1.80
C MET A 1 -14.63 -21.13 -1.32
N ALA A 2 -14.37 -20.09 -0.55
CA ALA A 2 -15.44 -19.23 -0.03
C ALA A 2 -15.84 -18.28 -1.17
N GLN A 3 -17.06 -18.42 -1.67
CA GLN A 3 -17.67 -17.39 -2.49
C GLN A 3 -17.92 -16.20 -1.57
N SER A 4 -17.05 -15.20 -1.63
CA SER A 4 -17.31 -13.89 -1.06
C SER A 4 -18.41 -13.24 -1.90
N ASP A 5 -19.65 -13.59 -1.58
CA ASP A 5 -20.85 -12.91 -2.06
C ASP A 5 -20.78 -11.48 -1.52
N THR A 6 -20.14 -10.57 -2.25
CA THR A 6 -20.51 -9.16 -2.15
C THR A 6 -21.86 -9.06 -2.86
N THR A 7 -22.92 -9.52 -2.20
CA THR A 7 -24.26 -9.04 -2.51
C THR A 7 -24.16 -7.51 -2.47
N PRO A 8 -24.56 -6.79 -3.52
CA PRO A 8 -24.68 -5.34 -3.43
C PRO A 8 -25.61 -5.05 -2.25
N ASP A 9 -25.06 -4.43 -1.21
CA ASP A 9 -25.89 -3.88 -0.15
C ASP A 9 -26.75 -2.80 -0.82
N GLY A 10 -27.96 -2.53 -0.31
CA GLY A 10 -28.89 -1.57 -0.95
C GLY A 10 -28.35 -0.14 -1.13
N ASN A 11 -27.10 0.10 -0.74
CA ASN A 11 -26.37 1.36 -0.78
C ASN A 11 -25.21 1.39 -1.80
N ASP A 12 -24.97 0.33 -2.59
CA ASP A 12 -23.93 0.32 -3.61
C ASP A 12 -24.41 0.92 -4.96
N GLU A 13 -23.71 1.92 -5.50
CA GLU A 13 -23.97 2.47 -6.83
C GLU A 13 -22.97 1.96 -7.88
N LYS A 14 -23.48 1.53 -9.05
CA LYS A 14 -22.65 1.05 -10.16
C LYS A 14 -22.03 2.22 -10.93
N VAL A 15 -20.69 2.23 -11.00
CA VAL A 15 -19.92 3.19 -11.80
C VAL A 15 -19.39 2.51 -13.07
N ASN A 16 -19.50 3.18 -14.22
CA ASN A 16 -18.93 2.73 -15.50
C ASN A 16 -17.64 3.51 -15.80
N LEU A 17 -16.52 2.80 -15.92
CA LEU A 17 -15.20 3.37 -16.20
C LEU A 17 -14.72 2.92 -17.58
N ARG A 18 -14.11 3.83 -18.35
CA ARG A 18 -13.42 3.50 -19.60
C ARG A 18 -11.92 3.54 -19.36
N LEU A 19 -11.26 2.42 -19.57
CA LEU A 19 -9.82 2.25 -19.35
C LEU A 19 -9.11 1.88 -20.67
N PRO A 20 -7.83 2.24 -20.85
CA PRO A 20 -7.01 1.74 -21.94
C PRO A 20 -6.96 0.21 -21.94
N LYS A 21 -6.91 -0.40 -23.12
CA LYS A 21 -6.93 -1.87 -23.25
C LYS A 21 -5.69 -2.52 -22.63
N ASP A 22 -4.52 -1.94 -22.85
CA ASP A 22 -3.27 -2.47 -22.30
C ASP A 22 -3.30 -2.45 -20.76
N PHE A 23 -3.77 -1.33 -20.18
CA PHE A 23 -3.94 -1.22 -18.73
C PHE A 23 -4.98 -2.19 -18.15
N LEU A 24 -6.01 -2.58 -18.92
CA LEU A 24 -6.95 -3.61 -18.48
C LEU A 24 -6.29 -4.98 -18.34
N ALA A 25 -5.33 -5.31 -19.22
CA ALA A 25 -4.57 -6.55 -19.13
C ALA A 25 -3.65 -6.55 -17.91
N ASP A 26 -2.96 -5.44 -17.66
CA ASP A 26 -2.14 -5.27 -16.45
C ASP A 26 -2.99 -5.41 -15.19
N LEU A 27 -4.17 -4.79 -15.18
CA LEU A 27 -5.10 -4.90 -14.05
C LEU A 27 -5.54 -6.35 -13.85
N ASP A 28 -5.87 -7.06 -14.93
CA ASP A 28 -6.29 -8.47 -14.93
C ASP A 28 -5.23 -9.42 -14.32
N GLU A 29 -3.95 -9.14 -14.56
CA GLU A 29 -2.83 -9.85 -13.94
C GLU A 29 -2.72 -9.50 -12.43
N GLN A 30 -2.68 -8.21 -12.12
CA GLN A 30 -2.42 -7.73 -10.76
C GLN A 30 -3.48 -8.16 -9.73
N TRP A 31 -4.78 -8.11 -10.06
CA TRP A 31 -5.81 -8.48 -9.07
C TRP A 31 -5.75 -9.97 -8.71
N GLN A 32 -5.34 -10.83 -9.67
CA GLN A 32 -5.21 -12.26 -9.46
C GLN A 32 -3.98 -12.58 -8.61
N GLU A 33 -2.83 -11.94 -8.93
CA GLU A 33 -1.60 -12.10 -8.16
C GLU A 33 -1.77 -11.68 -6.71
N GLN A 34 -2.53 -10.63 -6.46
CA GLN A 34 -2.85 -10.17 -5.10
C GLN A 34 -3.99 -10.95 -4.43
N GLY A 35 -4.58 -11.95 -5.11
CA GLY A 35 -5.55 -12.88 -4.52
C GLY A 35 -6.94 -12.31 -4.28
N TYR A 36 -7.35 -11.26 -5.00
CA TYR A 36 -8.69 -10.70 -4.88
C TYR A 36 -9.75 -11.65 -5.46
N ASN A 37 -10.99 -11.56 -4.96
CA ASN A 37 -12.08 -12.42 -5.43
C ASN A 37 -12.67 -11.94 -6.77
N SER A 38 -12.49 -10.66 -7.09
CA SER A 38 -12.91 -10.07 -8.36
C SER A 38 -12.15 -8.79 -8.67
N ARG A 39 -12.10 -8.42 -9.95
CA ARG A 39 -11.63 -7.09 -10.37
C ARG A 39 -12.33 -5.94 -9.69
N SER A 40 -13.65 -6.04 -9.54
CA SER A 40 -14.44 -4.97 -8.93
C SER A 40 -14.09 -4.78 -7.46
N GLU A 41 -13.67 -5.83 -6.77
CA GLU A 41 -13.14 -5.75 -5.39
C GLU A 41 -11.79 -5.03 -5.37
N PHE A 42 -10.85 -5.44 -6.21
CA PHE A 42 -9.54 -4.79 -6.35
C PHE A 42 -9.67 -3.30 -6.68
N MET A 43 -10.51 -2.95 -7.67
CA MET A 43 -10.74 -1.56 -8.05
C MET A 43 -11.42 -0.76 -6.94
N ARG A 44 -12.37 -1.35 -6.20
CA ARG A 44 -13.01 -0.67 -5.06
C ARG A 44 -12.01 -0.38 -3.95
N GLU A 45 -11.12 -1.32 -3.64
CA GLU A 45 -10.09 -1.12 -2.63
C GLU A 45 -9.07 -0.05 -3.06
N ALA A 46 -8.60 -0.09 -4.31
CA ALA A 46 -7.71 0.92 -4.84
C ALA A 46 -8.34 2.33 -4.83
N LEU A 47 -9.63 2.44 -5.16
CA LEU A 47 -10.36 3.71 -5.07
C LEU A 47 -10.55 4.17 -3.62
N ARG A 48 -10.81 3.24 -2.70
CA ARG A 48 -10.94 3.54 -1.26
C ARG A 48 -9.61 4.06 -0.71
N ASP A 49 -8.48 3.41 -1.03
CA ASP A 49 -7.15 3.88 -0.65
C ASP A 49 -6.81 5.23 -1.29
N ALA A 50 -7.20 5.47 -2.54
CA ALA A 50 -6.99 6.77 -3.17
C ALA A 50 -7.71 7.92 -2.45
N VAL A 51 -8.88 7.66 -1.84
CA VAL A 51 -9.69 8.69 -1.15
C VAL A 51 -9.40 8.77 0.35
N HIS A 52 -9.20 7.63 1.00
CA HIS A 52 -9.11 7.50 2.46
C HIS A 52 -7.75 6.99 2.95
N GLY A 53 -6.89 6.54 2.04
CA GLY A 53 -5.56 6.04 2.36
C GLY A 53 -4.70 7.14 2.97
N THR A 54 -3.95 6.77 3.99
CA THR A 54 -2.94 7.64 4.60
C THR A 54 -1.65 7.53 3.82
N ARG A 55 -1.18 8.65 3.29
CA ARG A 55 0.10 8.73 2.57
C ARG A 55 1.16 9.34 3.47
N LEU A 56 2.37 8.83 3.36
CA LEU A 56 3.52 9.50 3.95
C LEU A 56 3.63 10.90 3.37
N SER A 57 3.95 11.87 4.23
CA SER A 57 4.26 13.22 3.75
C SER A 57 5.52 13.18 2.87
N THR A 58 5.66 14.15 1.97
CA THR A 58 6.89 14.30 1.17
C THR A 58 8.13 14.34 2.06
N GLN A 59 8.05 15.06 3.18
CA GLN A 59 9.14 15.11 4.16
C GLN A 59 9.48 13.72 4.71
N THR A 60 8.47 12.94 5.09
CA THR A 60 8.70 11.59 5.61
C THR A 60 9.33 10.66 4.57
N LEU A 61 8.95 10.80 3.30
CA LEU A 61 9.58 10.05 2.21
C LEU A 61 11.05 10.47 2.00
N GLU A 62 11.34 11.77 2.08
CA GLU A 62 12.71 12.29 2.04
C GLU A 62 13.55 11.78 3.21
N ASP A 63 12.99 11.76 4.42
CA ASP A 63 13.66 11.25 5.62
C ASP A 63 14.00 9.74 5.47
N LEU A 64 13.09 8.96 4.88
CA LEU A 64 13.35 7.54 4.58
C LEU A 64 14.48 7.36 3.55
N LEU A 65 14.54 8.21 2.52
CA LEU A 65 15.62 8.19 1.53
C LEU A 65 16.97 8.57 2.16
N VAL A 66 16.99 9.58 3.03
CA VAL A 66 18.19 9.97 3.79
C VAL A 66 18.64 8.83 4.68
N SER A 67 17.72 8.21 5.42
CA SER A 67 18.01 7.06 6.29
C SER A 67 18.60 5.88 5.51
N HIS A 68 18.05 5.58 4.33
CA HIS A 68 18.58 4.53 3.47
C HIS A 68 20.03 4.83 3.02
N ARG A 69 20.34 6.07 2.65
CA ARG A 69 21.72 6.46 2.31
C ARG A 69 22.67 6.37 3.50
N GLN A 70 22.23 6.79 4.69
CA GLN A 70 23.03 6.66 5.91
C GLN A 70 23.36 5.20 6.22
N PHE A 71 22.45 4.27 5.94
CA PHE A 71 22.72 2.84 6.07
C PHE A 71 23.81 2.37 5.11
N GLU A 72 23.69 2.71 3.82
CA GLU A 72 24.68 2.35 2.78
C GLU A 72 26.06 2.96 3.06
N ASP A 73 26.10 4.20 3.56
CA ASP A 73 27.33 4.91 3.90
C ASP A 73 27.92 4.49 5.27
N GLY A 74 27.31 3.51 5.95
CA GLY A 74 27.78 2.99 7.23
C GLY A 74 27.67 3.97 8.40
N GLN A 75 26.75 4.93 8.30
CA GLN A 75 26.51 5.98 9.30
C GLN A 75 25.48 5.58 10.38
N THR A 76 24.93 4.37 10.29
CA THR A 76 23.98 3.83 11.28
C THR A 76 24.69 3.13 12.42
N VAL A 77 24.09 3.16 13.61
CA VAL A 77 24.56 2.42 14.79
C VAL A 77 23.67 1.22 15.07
N SER A 78 24.18 0.26 15.85
CA SER A 78 23.37 -0.87 16.28
C SER A 78 22.25 -0.43 17.23
N ALA A 79 21.18 -1.22 17.32
CA ALA A 79 20.08 -0.92 18.23
C ALA A 79 20.53 -0.92 19.71
N GLN A 80 21.46 -1.79 20.09
CA GLN A 80 22.01 -1.83 21.45
C GLN A 80 22.82 -0.56 21.74
N GLU A 81 23.74 -0.19 20.86
CA GLU A 81 24.54 1.04 21.00
C GLU A 81 23.64 2.29 21.08
N ALA A 82 22.57 2.36 20.28
CA ALA A 82 21.62 3.45 20.34
C ALA A 82 20.91 3.53 21.70
N ARG A 83 20.42 2.40 22.23
CA ARG A 83 19.70 2.38 23.51
C ARG A 83 20.61 2.73 24.68
N GLU A 84 21.85 2.23 24.69
CA GLU A 84 22.87 2.62 25.67
C GLU A 84 23.17 4.13 25.59
N ARG A 85 23.32 4.67 24.38
CA ARG A 85 23.61 6.09 24.15
C ARG A 85 22.47 7.03 24.56
N PHE A 86 21.22 6.62 24.35
CA PHE A 86 20.03 7.44 24.62
C PHE A 86 19.33 7.10 25.95
N GLY A 87 19.86 6.15 26.72
CA GLY A 87 19.30 5.77 28.02
C GLY A 87 17.94 5.08 27.92
N THR A 88 17.73 4.26 26.89
CA THR A 88 16.49 3.50 26.66
C THR A 88 16.71 1.99 26.76
N ASP A 89 17.73 1.56 27.49
CA ASP A 89 18.08 0.15 27.72
C ASP A 89 17.51 -0.39 29.05
N GLU A 90 16.76 0.43 29.80
CA GLU A 90 15.98 0.05 31.00
C GLU A 90 14.51 -0.26 30.68
#